data_AF-A0A147J9Z7-F1
#
_entry.id   AF-A0A147J9Z7-F1
#
_cell.length_a   1.000
_cell.length_b   1.000
_cell.length_c   1.000
_cell.angle_alpha   90.00
_cell.angle_beta   90.00
_cell.angle_gamma   90.00
#
_symmetry.space_group_name_H-M   'P 1'
#
loop_
_entity.id
_entity.type
_entity.pdbx_description
1 polymer ?
#
loop_
_entity_poly.entity_id
_entity_poly.type
_entity_poly.pdbx_seq_one_letter_code
_entity_poly.pdbx_strand_id
1 'polypeptide(L)'
;MDLGNAATWLAPLVALTIGTVTALLTGINLVVSKENKVSEFRQDWINEQRKDLAAALAAAQAYRGAKDEKRVEQLLAFDAAQARVELRENPNKEEWTDVRAALAQLRSDLLDGELDDAKLAKHRDAVFQHGRPPLKKNWTVVKDGETWFKSFKIAYATVISIFILIAAGWMIATAFQMRGTPTQPVHKLKTSKPTLPALSPQLPASPATR
;
A
#
# COMPACT_ATOMS: atom_id res chain seq x y z
N MET A 1 -3.61 43.85 17.49
CA MET A 1 -3.69 42.94 16.33
C MET A 1 -5.08 42.34 16.35
N ASP A 2 -5.86 42.63 15.31
CA ASP A 2 -7.24 42.19 15.20
C ASP A 2 -7.28 40.68 14.96
N LEU A 3 -7.77 39.90 15.92
CA LEU A 3 -7.83 38.44 15.84
C LEU A 3 -8.59 37.95 14.60
N GLY A 4 -9.52 38.76 14.08
CA GLY A 4 -10.27 38.49 12.85
C GLY A 4 -9.41 38.42 11.58
N ASN A 5 -8.33 39.20 11.50
CA ASN A 5 -7.45 39.18 10.32
C ASN A 5 -6.43 38.03 10.36
N ALA A 6 -6.10 37.49 11.53
CA ALA A 6 -5.22 36.32 11.63
C ALA A 6 -5.92 35.04 11.14
N ALA A 7 -7.21 34.90 11.46
CA ALA A 7 -7.99 33.72 11.11
C ALA A 7 -8.24 33.58 9.59
N THR A 8 -8.34 34.70 8.85
CA THR A 8 -8.71 34.71 7.42
C THR A 8 -7.60 34.20 6.49
N TRP A 9 -6.32 34.40 6.80
CA TRP A 9 -5.20 33.86 6.01
C TRP A 9 -4.68 32.50 6.51
N LEU A 10 -4.93 32.14 7.78
CA LEU A 10 -4.57 30.81 8.31
C LEU A 10 -5.50 29.71 7.79
N ALA A 11 -6.79 29.98 7.63
CA ALA A 11 -7.77 29.01 7.13
C ALA A 11 -7.40 28.36 5.77
N PRO A 12 -7.03 29.12 4.71
CA PRO A 12 -6.64 28.51 3.43
C PRO A 12 -5.34 27.71 3.51
N LEU A 13 -4.38 28.11 4.36
CA LEU A 13 -3.13 27.36 4.58
C LEU A 13 -3.41 26.02 5.26
N VAL A 14 -4.27 26.01 6.29
CA VAL A 14 -4.69 24.77 6.96
C VAL A 14 -5.44 23.86 5.98
N ALA A 15 -6.37 24.40 5.20
CA ALA A 15 -7.10 23.62 4.19
C ALA A 15 -6.16 23.01 3.14
N LEU A 16 -5.16 23.76 2.67
CA LEU A 16 -4.14 23.26 1.74
C LEU A 16 -3.34 22.11 2.36
N THR A 17 -2.86 22.27 3.60
CA THR A 17 -2.10 21.21 4.27
C THR A 17 -2.92 19.93 4.46
N ILE A 18 -4.17 20.05 4.92
CA ILE A 18 -5.08 18.92 5.08
C ILE A 18 -5.37 18.25 3.73
N GLY A 19 -5.62 19.04 2.68
CA GLY A 19 -5.87 18.55 1.33
C GLY A 19 -4.68 17.77 0.77
N THR A 20 -3.46 18.28 0.94
CA THR A 20 -2.23 17.60 0.51
C THR A 20 -2.01 16.29 1.27
N VAL A 21 -2.17 16.29 2.59
CA VAL A 21 -2.04 15.05 3.39
C VAL A 21 -3.09 14.02 2.97
N THR A 22 -4.33 14.46 2.76
CA THR A 22 -5.43 13.57 2.32
C THR A 22 -5.16 12.96 0.95
N ALA A 23 -4.68 13.77 0.00
CA ALA A 23 -4.31 13.29 -1.34
C ALA A 23 -3.16 12.27 -1.27
N LEU A 24 -2.14 12.53 -0.43
CA LEU A 24 -1.02 11.63 -0.22
C LEU A 24 -1.47 10.28 0.36
N LEU A 25 -2.31 10.29 1.39
CA LEU A 25 -2.85 9.07 2.01
C LEU A 25 -3.71 8.27 1.02
N THR A 26 -4.53 8.96 0.23
CA THR A 26 -5.36 8.33 -0.81
C THR A 26 -4.49 7.65 -1.88
N GLY A 27 -3.40 8.31 -2.29
CA GLY A 27 -2.43 7.75 -3.23
C GLY A 27 -1.78 6.46 -2.74
N ILE A 28 -1.38 6.38 -1.46
CA ILE A 28 -0.87 5.12 -0.87
C ILE A 28 -1.93 4.04 -0.95
N ASN A 29 -3.15 4.34 -0.49
CA ASN A 29 -4.22 3.34 -0.42
C ASN A 29 -4.50 2.75 -1.80
N LEU A 30 -4.44 3.56 -2.86
CA LEU A 30 -4.58 3.08 -4.22
C LEU A 30 -3.44 2.13 -4.63
N VAL A 31 -2.18 2.48 -4.33
CA VAL A 31 -1.03 1.63 -4.64
C VAL A 31 -1.07 0.32 -3.85
N VAL A 32 -1.34 0.39 -2.55
CA VAL A 32 -1.47 -0.80 -1.69
C VAL A 32 -2.62 -1.70 -2.17
N SER A 33 -3.76 -1.12 -2.51
CA SER A 33 -4.90 -1.86 -3.06
C SER A 33 -4.52 -2.59 -4.36
N LYS A 34 -3.83 -1.90 -5.28
CA LYS A 34 -3.32 -2.52 -6.51
C LYS A 34 -2.38 -3.69 -6.20
N GLU A 35 -1.40 -3.50 -5.31
CA GLU A 35 -0.41 -4.55 -4.99
C GLU A 35 -1.04 -5.76 -4.29
N ASN A 36 -2.00 -5.54 -3.39
CA ASN A 36 -2.77 -6.61 -2.78
C ASN A 36 -3.50 -7.41 -3.87
N LYS A 37 -4.15 -6.73 -4.82
CA LYS A 37 -4.85 -7.39 -5.93
C LYS A 37 -3.91 -8.16 -6.85
N VAL A 38 -2.74 -7.61 -7.16
CA VAL A 38 -1.71 -8.30 -7.95
C VAL A 38 -1.20 -9.54 -7.20
N SER A 39 -1.02 -9.46 -5.88
CA SER A 39 -0.61 -10.59 -5.04
C SER A 39 -1.69 -11.68 -5.02
N GLU A 40 -2.96 -11.33 -4.89
CA GLU A 40 -4.10 -12.25 -5.02
C GLU A 40 -4.10 -12.96 -6.38
N PHE A 41 -4.02 -12.23 -7.48
CA PHE A 41 -3.98 -12.83 -8.82
C PHE A 41 -2.79 -13.77 -9.02
N ARG A 42 -1.63 -13.46 -8.42
CA ARG A 42 -0.45 -14.34 -8.47
C ARG A 42 -0.65 -15.59 -7.60
N GLN A 43 -1.32 -15.47 -6.45
CA GLN A 43 -1.67 -16.64 -5.62
C GLN A 43 -2.65 -17.55 -6.36
N ASP A 44 -3.67 -16.98 -6.99
CA ASP A 44 -4.63 -17.73 -7.82
C ASP A 44 -3.91 -18.45 -8.96
N TRP A 45 -3.03 -17.75 -9.68
CA TRP A 45 -2.19 -18.33 -10.72
C TRP A 45 -1.35 -19.51 -10.18
N ILE A 46 -0.68 -19.37 -9.02
CA ILE A 46 0.11 -20.45 -8.39
C ILE A 46 -0.79 -21.65 -8.02
N ASN A 47 -1.97 -21.37 -7.46
CA ASN A 47 -2.89 -22.40 -6.98
C ASN A 47 -3.48 -23.19 -8.15
N GLU A 48 -3.88 -22.50 -9.22
CA GLU A 48 -4.34 -23.15 -10.45
C GLU A 48 -3.22 -23.97 -11.11
N GLN A 49 -2.00 -23.44 -11.14
CA GLN A 49 -0.87 -24.16 -11.70
C GLN A 49 -0.59 -25.45 -10.92
N ARG A 50 -0.62 -25.40 -9.57
CA ARG A 50 -0.51 -26.61 -8.74
C ARG A 50 -1.65 -27.60 -8.98
N LYS A 51 -2.87 -27.09 -9.16
CA LYS A 51 -4.06 -27.90 -9.42
C LYS A 51 -3.97 -28.62 -10.76
N ASP A 52 -3.54 -27.94 -11.82
CA ASP A 52 -3.40 -28.55 -13.15
C ASP A 52 -2.27 -29.59 -13.18
N LEU A 53 -1.13 -29.33 -12.53
CA LEU A 53 -0.07 -30.34 -12.38
C LEU A 53 -0.56 -31.57 -11.60
N ALA A 54 -1.31 -31.35 -10.50
CA ALA A 54 -1.89 -32.45 -9.73
C ALA A 54 -2.93 -33.23 -10.54
N ALA A 55 -3.75 -32.55 -11.34
CA ALA A 55 -4.75 -33.17 -12.21
C ALA A 55 -4.09 -34.03 -13.29
N ALA A 56 -3.04 -33.54 -13.94
CA ALA A 56 -2.26 -34.32 -14.91
C ALA A 56 -1.68 -35.60 -14.26
N LEU A 57 -1.03 -35.47 -13.10
CA LEU A 57 -0.46 -36.62 -12.40
C LEU A 57 -1.53 -37.61 -11.91
N ALA A 58 -2.68 -37.11 -11.44
CA ALA A 58 -3.80 -37.95 -11.01
C ALA A 58 -4.42 -38.71 -12.19
N ALA A 59 -4.58 -38.05 -13.35
CA ALA A 59 -5.06 -38.68 -14.57
C ALA A 59 -4.10 -39.78 -15.05
N ALA A 60 -2.79 -39.53 -15.02
CA ALA A 60 -1.78 -40.55 -15.34
C ALA A 60 -1.84 -41.76 -14.38
N GLN A 61 -2.01 -41.52 -13.08
CA GLN A 61 -2.18 -42.59 -12.09
C GLN A 61 -3.46 -43.41 -12.33
N ALA A 62 -4.57 -42.73 -12.66
CA ALA A 62 -5.84 -43.39 -12.94
C ALA A 62 -5.80 -44.16 -14.26
N TYR A 63 -5.08 -43.65 -15.27
CA TYR A 63 -4.91 -44.31 -16.58
C TYR A 63 -4.34 -45.72 -16.43
N ARG A 64 -3.32 -45.89 -15.57
CA ARG A 64 -2.69 -47.19 -15.31
C ARG A 64 -3.68 -48.25 -14.83
N GLY A 65 -4.59 -47.88 -13.93
CA GLY A 65 -5.59 -48.79 -13.36
C GLY A 65 -6.88 -48.91 -14.19
N ALA A 66 -7.01 -48.13 -15.25
CA ALA A 66 -8.21 -48.05 -16.06
C ALA A 66 -8.26 -49.14 -17.13
N LYS A 67 -9.48 -49.55 -17.49
CA LYS A 67 -9.79 -50.34 -18.70
C LYS A 67 -9.95 -49.42 -19.91
N ASP A 68 -9.94 -49.96 -21.11
CA ASP A 68 -9.83 -49.22 -22.38
C ASP A 68 -10.72 -47.97 -22.50
N GLU A 69 -12.03 -48.07 -22.23
CA GLU A 69 -12.94 -46.90 -22.28
C GLU A 69 -12.51 -45.79 -21.30
N LYS A 70 -12.16 -46.17 -20.07
CA LYS A 70 -11.70 -45.24 -19.04
C LYS A 70 -10.29 -44.72 -19.32
N ARG A 71 -9.44 -45.47 -20.03
CA ARG A 71 -8.10 -45.02 -20.43
C ARG A 71 -8.19 -43.82 -21.36
N VAL A 72 -9.12 -43.84 -22.32
CA VAL A 72 -9.37 -42.69 -23.20
C VAL A 72 -9.80 -41.47 -22.38
N GLU A 73 -10.72 -41.65 -21.44
CA GLU A 73 -11.16 -40.57 -20.53
C GLU A 73 -10.00 -39.99 -19.71
N GLN A 74 -9.15 -40.84 -19.13
CA GLN A 74 -8.00 -40.39 -18.36
C GLN A 74 -6.95 -39.69 -19.22
N LEU A 75 -6.75 -40.15 -20.47
CA LEU A 75 -5.85 -39.49 -21.40
C LEU A 75 -6.34 -38.09 -21.79
N LEU A 76 -7.65 -37.95 -22.04
CA LEU A 76 -8.27 -36.64 -22.30
C LEU A 76 -8.18 -35.72 -21.08
N ALA A 77 -8.36 -36.24 -19.87
CA ALA A 77 -8.20 -35.48 -18.64
C ALA A 77 -6.75 -34.99 -18.45
N PHE A 78 -5.77 -35.84 -18.77
CA PHE A 78 -4.36 -35.49 -18.78
C PHE A 78 -4.07 -34.37 -19.80
N ASP A 79 -4.51 -34.55 -21.05
CA ASP A 79 -4.29 -33.60 -22.14
C ASP A 79 -4.91 -32.23 -21.84
N ALA A 80 -6.12 -32.23 -21.26
CA ALA A 80 -6.77 -30.99 -20.84
C ALA A 80 -5.98 -30.26 -19.74
N ALA A 81 -5.41 -30.99 -18.77
CA ALA A 81 -4.59 -30.40 -17.72
C ALA A 81 -3.25 -29.88 -18.28
N GLN A 82 -2.59 -30.64 -19.16
CA GLN A 82 -1.36 -30.22 -19.82
C GLN A 82 -1.60 -28.97 -20.68
N ALA A 83 -2.68 -28.92 -21.46
CA ALA A 83 -3.00 -27.76 -22.30
C ALA A 83 -3.23 -26.50 -21.46
N ARG A 84 -3.87 -26.60 -20.29
CA ARG A 84 -4.03 -25.44 -19.37
C ARG A 84 -2.67 -24.95 -18.85
N VAL A 85 -1.77 -25.86 -18.50
CA VAL A 85 -0.39 -25.51 -18.13
C VAL A 85 0.31 -24.78 -19.28
N GLU A 86 0.22 -25.32 -20.49
CA GLU A 86 0.87 -24.71 -21.67
C GLU A 86 0.31 -23.33 -22.02
N LEU A 87 -1.01 -23.14 -21.94
CA LEU A 87 -1.66 -21.85 -22.22
C LEU A 87 -1.40 -20.80 -21.15
N ARG A 88 -1.20 -21.22 -19.89
CA ARG A 88 -0.91 -20.29 -18.78
C ARG A 88 0.54 -19.80 -18.81
N GLU A 89 1.45 -20.61 -19.33
CA GLU A 89 2.86 -20.29 -19.36
C GLU A 89 3.28 -19.52 -20.62
N ASN A 90 4.24 -18.61 -20.43
CA ASN A 90 4.82 -17.90 -21.56
C ASN A 90 5.82 -18.82 -22.27
N PRO A 91 5.61 -19.17 -23.55
CA PRO A 91 6.46 -20.12 -24.26
C PRO A 91 7.91 -19.65 -24.42
N ASN A 92 8.16 -18.34 -24.35
CA ASN A 92 9.48 -17.72 -24.52
C ASN A 92 10.29 -17.66 -23.22
N LYS A 93 9.75 -18.15 -22.10
CA LYS A 93 10.46 -18.19 -20.82
C LYS A 93 10.92 -19.60 -20.51
N GLU A 94 12.19 -19.73 -20.12
CA GLU A 94 12.79 -21.02 -19.77
C GLU A 94 12.27 -21.61 -18.46
N GLU A 95 11.58 -20.82 -17.62
CA GLU A 95 11.17 -21.20 -16.26
C GLU A 95 10.33 -22.49 -16.17
N TRP A 96 9.60 -22.84 -17.23
CA TRP A 96 8.70 -23.99 -17.29
C TRP A 96 9.06 -25.01 -18.36
N THR A 97 10.19 -24.84 -19.05
CA THR A 97 10.60 -25.73 -20.15
C THR A 97 10.77 -27.17 -19.66
N ASP A 98 11.43 -27.36 -18.53
CA ASP A 98 11.66 -28.70 -17.99
C ASP A 98 10.38 -29.38 -17.50
N VAL A 99 9.44 -28.61 -16.94
CA VAL A 99 8.12 -29.14 -16.52
C VAL A 99 7.32 -29.60 -17.72
N ARG A 100 7.32 -28.79 -18.80
CA ARG A 100 6.65 -29.15 -20.07
C ARG A 100 7.28 -30.39 -20.68
N ALA A 101 8.61 -30.48 -20.68
CA ALA A 101 9.33 -31.66 -21.16
C ALA A 101 8.98 -32.91 -20.33
N ALA A 102 8.91 -32.79 -19.01
CA ALA A 102 8.50 -33.90 -18.13
C ALA A 102 7.05 -34.35 -18.38
N LEU A 103 6.12 -33.42 -18.56
CA LEU A 103 4.73 -33.73 -18.90
C LEU A 103 4.60 -34.37 -20.29
N ALA A 104 5.34 -33.86 -21.28
CA ALA A 104 5.36 -34.41 -22.62
C ALA A 104 5.94 -35.84 -22.66
N GLN A 105 6.99 -36.11 -21.89
CA GLN A 105 7.54 -37.47 -21.77
C GLN A 105 6.55 -38.42 -21.09
N LEU A 106 5.93 -37.99 -19.99
CA LEU A 106 4.88 -38.77 -19.34
C LEU A 106 3.72 -39.07 -20.30
N ARG A 107 3.35 -38.10 -21.14
CA ARG A 107 2.35 -38.29 -22.18
C ARG A 107 2.76 -39.37 -23.19
N SER A 108 4.00 -39.35 -23.65
CA SER A 108 4.51 -40.39 -24.58
C SER A 108 4.39 -41.77 -23.95
N ASP A 109 4.89 -41.93 -22.73
CA ASP A 109 4.87 -43.22 -22.02
C ASP A 109 3.43 -43.73 -21.75
N LEU A 110 2.46 -42.82 -21.58
CA LEU A 110 1.03 -43.16 -21.50
C LEU A 110 0.49 -43.72 -22.83
N LEU A 111 0.88 -43.12 -23.96
CA LEU A 111 0.45 -43.56 -25.30
C LEU A 111 1.11 -44.89 -25.71
N ASP A 112 2.38 -45.07 -25.35
CA ASP A 112 3.15 -46.28 -25.67
C ASP A 112 2.74 -47.48 -24.80
N GLY A 113 1.89 -47.26 -23.79
CA GLY A 113 1.42 -48.30 -22.87
C GLY A 113 2.51 -48.82 -21.93
N GLU A 114 3.64 -48.14 -21.86
CA GLU A 114 4.82 -48.57 -21.10
C GLU A 114 4.84 -48.06 -19.64
N LEU A 115 3.77 -47.44 -19.17
CA LEU A 115 3.73 -46.80 -17.86
C LEU A 115 3.50 -47.81 -16.73
N ASP A 116 4.57 -48.25 -16.08
CA ASP A 116 4.54 -49.00 -14.82
C ASP A 116 4.62 -48.07 -13.57
N ASP A 117 4.49 -48.64 -12.37
CA ASP A 117 4.53 -47.89 -11.12
C ASP A 117 5.87 -47.18 -10.88
N ALA A 118 6.98 -47.77 -11.33
CA ALA A 118 8.31 -47.22 -11.13
C ALA A 118 8.55 -46.02 -12.07
N LYS A 119 8.16 -46.13 -13.34
CA LYS A 119 8.21 -45.05 -14.33
C LYS A 119 7.27 -43.91 -13.93
N LEU A 120 6.06 -44.22 -13.47
CA LEU A 120 5.13 -43.20 -12.99
C LEU A 120 5.68 -42.44 -11.77
N ALA A 121 6.28 -43.15 -10.81
CA ALA A 121 6.93 -42.50 -9.68
C ALA A 121 8.07 -41.56 -10.16
N LYS A 122 8.88 -42.00 -11.12
CA LYS A 122 9.96 -41.19 -11.72
C LYS A 122 9.42 -39.93 -12.41
N HIS A 123 8.35 -40.06 -13.20
CA HIS A 123 7.71 -38.92 -13.87
C HIS A 123 7.10 -37.92 -12.88
N ARG A 124 6.41 -38.42 -11.86
CA ARG A 124 5.89 -37.59 -10.77
C ARG A 124 7.01 -36.81 -10.09
N ASP A 125 8.11 -37.48 -9.77
CA ASP A 125 9.24 -36.85 -9.09
C ASP A 125 9.91 -35.81 -9.99
N ALA A 126 10.03 -36.06 -11.30
CA ALA A 126 10.52 -35.09 -12.27
C ALA A 126 9.61 -33.85 -12.36
N VAL A 127 8.30 -34.03 -12.48
CA VAL A 127 7.33 -32.92 -12.50
C VAL A 127 7.43 -32.08 -11.22
N PHE A 128 7.61 -32.71 -10.05
CA PHE A 128 7.82 -31.98 -8.80
C PHE A 128 9.19 -31.30 -8.71
N GLN A 129 10.26 -31.95 -9.14
CA GLN A 129 11.60 -31.39 -9.13
C GLN A 129 11.68 -30.12 -9.97
N HIS A 130 11.09 -30.15 -11.18
CA HIS A 130 11.10 -29.02 -12.10
C HIS A 130 9.99 -27.99 -11.80
N GLY A 131 8.85 -28.40 -11.24
CA GLY A 131 7.74 -27.49 -10.94
C GLY A 131 7.93 -26.67 -9.65
N ARG A 132 8.68 -27.18 -8.68
CA ARG A 132 8.91 -26.47 -7.40
C ARG A 132 9.65 -25.13 -7.56
N PRO A 133 10.77 -25.03 -8.31
CA PRO A 133 11.50 -23.78 -8.46
C PRO A 133 10.67 -22.60 -9.00
N PRO A 134 9.94 -22.69 -10.14
CA PRO A 134 9.16 -21.56 -10.65
C PRO A 134 8.00 -21.20 -9.72
N LEU A 135 7.35 -22.19 -9.09
CA LEU A 135 6.31 -21.93 -8.09
C LEU A 135 6.88 -21.24 -6.85
N LYS A 136 8.08 -21.64 -6.39
CA LYS A 136 8.73 -21.04 -5.23
C LYS A 136 9.17 -19.60 -5.52
N LYS A 137 9.71 -19.36 -6.71
CA LYS A 137 10.08 -18.01 -7.18
C LYS A 137 8.87 -17.08 -7.13
N ASN A 138 7.75 -17.49 -7.73
CA ASN A 138 6.51 -16.70 -7.72
C ASN A 138 5.94 -16.53 -6.30
N TRP A 139 6.02 -17.54 -5.45
CA TRP A 139 5.59 -17.46 -4.05
C TRP A 139 6.42 -16.46 -3.24
N THR A 140 7.73 -16.36 -3.49
CA THR A 140 8.57 -15.34 -2.85
C THR A 140 8.15 -13.93 -3.27
N VAL A 141 7.78 -13.72 -4.55
CA VAL A 141 7.24 -12.43 -5.01
C VAL A 141 5.93 -12.09 -4.32
N VAL A 142 5.03 -13.06 -4.14
CA VAL A 142 3.77 -12.88 -3.38
C VAL A 142 4.02 -12.38 -1.96
N LYS A 143 4.99 -13.00 -1.26
CA LYS A 143 5.28 -12.67 0.14
C LYS A 143 5.99 -11.34 0.31
N ASP A 144 7.03 -11.15 -0.49
CA ASP A 144 7.93 -10.02 -0.27
C ASP A 144 7.43 -8.78 -1.00
N GLY A 145 6.49 -8.93 -1.93
CA GLY A 145 6.02 -7.91 -2.85
C GLY A 145 6.95 -7.72 -4.04
N GLU A 146 6.47 -6.99 -5.05
CA GLU A 146 7.28 -6.66 -6.22
C GLU A 146 8.44 -5.71 -5.84
N THR A 147 9.58 -5.86 -6.52
CA THR A 147 10.76 -5.04 -6.26
C THR A 147 10.46 -3.55 -6.39
N TRP A 148 9.64 -3.17 -7.36
CA TRP A 148 9.17 -1.79 -7.54
C TRP A 148 8.38 -1.28 -6.33
N PHE A 149 7.48 -2.11 -5.78
CA PHE A 149 6.70 -1.74 -4.60
C PHE A 149 7.57 -1.56 -3.35
N LYS A 150 8.61 -2.38 -3.18
CA LYS A 150 9.60 -2.20 -2.10
C LYS A 150 10.26 -0.83 -2.20
N SER A 151 10.71 -0.45 -3.39
CA SER A 151 11.31 0.88 -3.65
C SER A 151 10.30 2.02 -3.45
N PHE A 152 9.06 1.85 -3.91
CA PHE A 152 7.98 2.82 -3.71
C PHE A 152 7.74 3.11 -2.23
N LYS A 153 7.68 2.08 -1.36
CA LYS A 153 7.49 2.25 0.09
C LYS A 153 8.60 3.10 0.71
N ILE A 154 9.87 2.85 0.35
CA ILE A 154 11.02 3.58 0.88
C ILE A 154 11.01 5.04 0.40
N ALA A 155 10.81 5.25 -0.90
CA ALA A 155 10.74 6.60 -1.48
C ALA A 155 9.60 7.41 -0.84
N TYR A 156 8.42 6.79 -0.70
CA TYR A 156 7.26 7.42 -0.11
C TYR A 156 7.47 7.78 1.37
N ALA A 157 8.00 6.85 2.17
CA ALA A 157 8.33 7.09 3.58
C ALA A 157 9.34 8.25 3.73
N THR A 158 10.30 8.33 2.82
CA THR A 158 11.31 9.40 2.78
C THR A 158 10.66 10.77 2.51
N VAL A 159 9.77 10.85 1.50
CA VAL A 159 9.05 12.08 1.15
C VAL A 159 8.16 12.56 2.31
N ILE A 160 7.41 11.65 2.94
CA ILE A 160 6.61 11.99 4.13
C ILE A 160 7.51 12.50 5.26
N SER A 161 8.63 11.81 5.53
CA SER A 161 9.52 12.19 6.62
C SER A 161 10.09 13.60 6.42
N ILE A 162 10.50 13.94 5.20
CA ILE A 162 10.95 15.28 4.84
C ILE A 162 9.82 16.30 5.02
N PHE A 163 8.62 15.99 4.55
CA PHE A 163 7.46 16.89 4.70
C PHE A 163 7.12 17.17 6.16
N ILE A 164 7.13 16.14 7.02
CA ILE A 164 6.90 16.28 8.46
C ILE A 164 7.99 17.14 9.11
N LEU A 165 9.26 16.94 8.76
CA LEU A 165 10.36 17.73 9.30
C LEU A 165 10.26 19.21 8.91
N ILE A 166 9.89 19.50 7.66
CA ILE A 166 9.67 20.87 7.18
C ILE A 166 8.49 21.52 7.93
N ALA A 167 7.36 20.82 8.05
CA ALA A 167 6.19 21.31 8.76
C ALA A 167 6.47 21.57 10.25
N ALA A 168 7.21 20.66 10.91
CA ALA A 168 7.63 20.82 12.29
C ALA A 168 8.60 22.01 12.47
N GLY A 169 9.58 22.15 11.59
CA GLY A 169 10.52 23.28 11.61
C GLY A 169 9.81 24.62 11.45
N TRP A 170 8.83 24.68 10.54
CA TRP A 170 8.00 25.88 10.34
C TRP A 170 7.15 26.21 11.58
N MET A 171 6.54 25.20 12.23
CA MET A 171 5.80 25.39 13.48
C MET A 171 6.69 25.91 14.62
N ILE A 172 7.93 25.41 14.75
CA ILE A 172 8.87 25.88 15.78
C ILE A 172 9.29 27.33 15.51
N ALA A 173 9.59 27.67 14.26
CA ALA A 173 10.01 29.02 13.87
C ALA A 173 8.92 30.08 14.15
N THR A 174 7.67 29.75 13.80
CA THR A 174 6.51 30.63 14.05
C THR A 174 6.24 30.80 15.56
N ALA A 175 6.36 29.74 16.35
CA ALA A 175 6.23 29.82 17.81
C ALA A 175 7.32 30.70 18.45
N PHE A 176 8.55 30.69 17.92
CA PHE A 176 9.64 31.54 18.39
C PHE A 176 9.40 33.02 18.09
N GLN A 177 8.90 33.33 16.88
CA GLN A 177 8.54 34.70 16.49
C GLN A 177 7.43 35.30 17.38
N MET A 178 6.48 34.49 17.82
CA MET A 178 5.43 34.94 18.75
C MET A 178 5.94 35.24 20.17
N ARG A 179 7.06 34.65 20.60
CA ARG A 179 7.67 34.95 21.92
C ARG A 179 8.52 36.22 21.93
N GLY A 180 8.98 36.68 20.77
CA GLY A 180 9.95 37.77 20.63
C GLY A 180 9.37 39.18 20.55
N THR A 181 8.03 39.37 20.57
CA THR A 181 7.44 40.71 20.54
C THR A 181 7.62 41.39 21.90
N PRO A 182 8.46 42.45 22.00
CA PRO A 182 8.61 43.17 23.25
C PRO A 182 7.26 43.81 23.60
N THR A 183 6.77 43.53 24.81
CA THR A 183 5.63 44.24 25.38
C THR A 183 5.91 45.74 25.25
N GLN A 184 5.11 46.44 24.46
CA GLN A 184 5.14 47.90 24.39
C GLN A 184 5.18 48.45 25.82
N PRO A 185 6.09 49.37 26.16
CA PRO A 185 6.12 49.95 27.49
C PRO A 185 4.74 50.55 27.75
N VAL A 186 4.09 50.05 28.80
CA VAL A 186 2.79 50.54 29.26
C VAL A 186 2.86 52.07 29.26
N HIS A 187 2.11 52.71 28.38
CA HIS A 187 1.98 54.17 28.37
C HIS A 187 1.66 54.58 29.80
N LYS A 188 2.60 55.25 30.48
CA LYS A 188 2.39 55.80 31.81
C LYS A 188 1.08 56.60 31.74
N LEU A 189 0.06 56.17 32.48
CA LEU A 189 -1.14 56.97 32.69
C LEU A 189 -0.66 58.35 33.12
N LYS A 190 -0.91 59.34 32.27
CA LYS A 190 -0.69 60.75 32.58
C LYS A 190 -1.56 61.01 33.80
N THR A 191 -0.95 61.12 34.97
CA THR A 191 -1.60 61.58 36.19
C THR A 191 -2.06 63.02 35.93
N SER A 192 -3.30 63.19 35.50
CA SER A 192 -3.96 64.48 35.57
C SER A 192 -4.08 64.82 37.06
N LYS A 193 -3.39 65.89 37.48
CA LYS A 193 -3.60 66.51 38.79
C LYS A 193 -5.11 66.77 38.96
N PRO A 194 -5.73 66.39 40.08
CA PRO A 194 -7.06 66.88 40.40
C PRO A 194 -6.97 68.38 40.66
N THR A 195 -7.53 69.18 39.75
CA THR A 195 -7.79 70.60 39.99
C THR A 195 -8.88 70.69 41.05
N LEU A 196 -8.49 71.05 42.28
CA LEU A 196 -9.43 71.40 43.35
C LEU A 196 -10.26 72.61 42.92
N PRO A 197 -11.60 72.57 43.00
CA PRO A 197 -12.43 73.75 42.77
C PRO A 197 -12.18 74.78 43.88
N ALA A 198 -11.94 76.03 43.47
CA ALA A 198 -11.81 77.17 44.37
C ALA A 198 -13.13 77.41 45.13
N LEU A 199 -13.09 77.33 46.46
CA LEU A 199 -14.16 77.81 47.33
C LEU A 199 -14.16 79.35 47.32
N SER A 200 -15.19 79.94 46.71
CA SER A 200 -15.50 81.36 46.85
C SER A 200 -16.09 81.63 48.25
N PRO A 201 -15.61 82.64 48.99
CA PRO A 201 -16.20 83.02 50.26
C PRO A 201 -17.44 83.90 50.02
N GLN A 202 -18.63 83.41 50.37
CA GLN A 202 -19.79 84.28 50.56
C GLN A 202 -19.78 84.81 52.00
N LEU A 203 -19.60 86.12 52.15
CA LEU A 203 -19.96 86.84 53.37
C LEU A 203 -21.36 87.45 53.21
N PRO A 204 -22.23 87.40 54.24
CA PRO A 204 -23.59 87.91 54.18
C PRO A 204 -23.63 89.44 54.38
N ALA A 205 -24.34 90.15 53.50
CA ALA A 205 -24.70 91.54 53.71
C ALA A 205 -26.10 91.63 54.36
N SER A 206 -26.11 92.32 55.50
CA SER A 206 -27.19 92.59 56.45
C SER A 206 -28.33 93.48 55.88
N PRO A 207 -29.55 93.44 56.44
CA PRO A 207 -30.70 94.21 55.97
C PRO A 207 -30.89 95.55 56.73
N ALA A 208 -31.31 96.58 56.00
CA ALA A 208 -32.03 97.79 56.45
C ALA A 208 -32.45 98.54 55.17
N THR A 209 -33.62 99.16 55.00
CA THR A 209 -34.53 99.89 55.90
C THR A 209 -35.85 100.04 55.12
N ARG A 210 -37.02 99.76 55.71
CA ARG A 210 -38.00 100.70 56.30
C ARG A 210 -38.80 101.51 55.28
#